data_AF-A0A2X3IVV4-F1
#
_entry.id   AF-A0A2X3IVV4-F1
#
_cell.length_a   1.000
_cell.length_b   1.000
_cell.length_c   1.000
_cell.angle_alpha   90.00
_cell.angle_beta   90.00
_cell.angle_gamma   90.00
#
_symmetry.space_group_name_H-M   'P 1'
#
loop_
_entity.id
_entity.type
_entity.pdbx_description
1 polymer ?
#
loop_
_entity_poly.entity_id
_entity_poly.type
_entity_poly.pdbx_seq_one_letter_code
_entity_poly.pdbx_strand_id
1 'polypeptide(L)'
;MRNTDNGVIGSDQTAVMARLALDELIDQLLHSNALSLKLTANPLVADRAWHLTENTCIRAFSADDPQAKKRAHHALFILYQSWLADPLSPAAANQFHPLLSGIRNYIESEWLRAESKRFHHQRPMLNAGNIVDELRALCQQHPASHHPLFDFLASEASAAQIDYFFKSDSALNLLFFDLVAMGLVGSLPETRAEIAQNLWDEIGQGSTEITHVNLYKDLLKRRNIALPDNHFAHLYEWQGLAGITPLCWAALTVSITTNHWA
;
A
#
# COMPACT_ATOMS: atom_id res chain seq x y z
N MET A 1 26.04 34.99 30.73
CA MET A 1 26.86 34.47 29.62
C MET A 1 26.02 33.46 28.86
N ARG A 2 25.70 33.77 27.59
CA ARG A 2 25.05 32.85 26.65
C ARG A 2 26.11 31.84 26.20
N ASN A 3 25.83 30.54 26.35
CA ASN A 3 26.58 29.51 25.62
C ASN A 3 25.76 29.12 24.40
N THR A 4 26.31 29.44 23.24
CA THR A 4 25.82 29.04 21.92
C THR A 4 26.47 27.72 21.53
N ASP A 5 25.78 26.60 21.78
CA ASP A 5 26.13 25.32 21.17
C ASP A 5 25.49 25.23 19.77
N ASN A 6 26.16 25.83 18.79
CA ASN A 6 25.95 25.52 17.38
C ASN A 6 26.80 24.29 17.05
N GLY A 7 26.30 23.12 17.42
CA GLY A 7 26.85 21.82 17.03
C GLY A 7 26.53 21.51 15.57
N VAL A 8 27.55 21.14 14.80
CA VAL A 8 27.50 20.70 13.41
C VAL A 8 26.70 19.39 13.30
N ILE A 9 25.39 19.47 13.12
CA ILE A 9 24.49 18.32 12.91
C ILE A 9 24.18 18.11 11.41
N GLY A 10 24.56 19.05 10.53
CA GLY A 10 24.11 19.08 9.13
C GLY A 10 24.89 18.21 8.13
N SER A 11 26.18 17.91 8.34
CA SER A 11 27.01 17.28 7.29
C SER A 11 26.82 15.76 7.20
N ASP A 12 26.65 15.08 8.33
CA ASP A 12 26.62 13.61 8.39
C ASP A 12 25.24 13.05 7.97
N GLN A 13 24.14 13.68 8.40
CA GLN A 13 22.79 13.32 7.96
C GLN A 13 22.58 13.54 6.46
N THR A 14 23.17 14.60 5.88
CA THR A 14 23.09 14.86 4.45
C THR A 14 23.83 13.78 3.64
N ALA A 15 24.98 13.29 4.14
CA ALA A 15 25.75 12.22 3.52
C ALA A 15 25.09 10.83 3.64
N VAL A 16 24.41 10.55 4.75
CA VAL A 16 23.60 9.33 4.93
C VAL A 16 22.41 9.34 3.99
N MET A 17 21.68 10.46 3.93
CA MET A 17 20.56 10.59 2.99
C MET A 17 21.02 10.36 1.56
N ALA A 18 22.20 10.88 1.16
CA ALA A 18 22.80 10.77 -0.17
C ALA A 18 22.96 9.34 -0.74
N ARG A 19 22.85 8.31 0.10
CA ARG A 19 22.99 6.90 -0.31
C ARG A 19 21.70 6.10 -0.34
N LEU A 20 20.62 6.66 0.22
CA LEU A 20 19.33 5.98 0.30
C LEU A 20 18.73 5.76 -1.09
N ALA A 21 18.09 4.62 -1.23
CA ALA A 21 17.21 4.37 -2.36
C ALA A 21 15.87 5.11 -2.19
N LEU A 22 15.02 5.06 -3.23
CA LEU A 22 13.75 5.78 -3.25
C LEU A 22 12.87 5.45 -2.04
N ASP A 23 12.60 4.17 -1.81
CA ASP A 23 11.70 3.70 -0.76
C ASP A 23 12.20 4.08 0.65
N GLU A 24 13.50 3.92 0.89
CA GLU A 24 14.13 4.31 2.15
C GLU A 24 14.11 5.84 2.37
N LEU A 25 14.32 6.62 1.31
CA LEU A 25 14.25 8.07 1.39
C LEU A 25 12.82 8.53 1.68
N ILE A 26 11.82 7.94 1.02
CA ILE A 26 10.41 8.24 1.25
C ILE A 26 10.01 7.91 2.68
N ASP A 27 10.43 6.75 3.20
CA ASP A 27 10.18 6.37 4.59
C ASP A 27 10.75 7.40 5.58
N GLN A 28 12.01 7.82 5.38
CA GLN A 28 12.62 8.83 6.25
C GLN A 28 11.96 10.20 6.15
N LEU A 29 11.57 10.63 4.95
CA LEU A 29 10.87 11.90 4.76
C LEU A 29 9.48 11.86 5.42
N LEU A 30 8.76 10.77 5.24
CA LEU A 30 7.42 10.59 5.80
C LEU A 30 7.44 10.62 7.33
N HIS A 31 8.42 9.98 7.97
CA HIS A 31 8.57 9.95 9.43
C HIS A 31 9.32 11.16 10.02
N SER A 32 9.60 12.17 9.19
CA SER A 32 10.37 13.34 9.60
C SER A 32 9.53 14.36 10.37
N ASN A 33 9.95 14.67 11.60
CA ASN A 33 9.44 15.83 12.31
C ASN A 33 9.81 17.13 11.57
N ALA A 34 8.83 18.04 11.44
CA ALA A 34 8.98 19.34 10.79
C ALA A 34 9.56 19.25 9.37
N LEU A 35 9.05 18.30 8.56
CA LEU A 35 9.51 18.02 7.19
C LEU A 35 9.66 19.29 6.34
N SER A 36 8.66 20.18 6.35
CA SER A 36 8.69 21.41 5.55
C SER A 36 9.86 22.32 5.91
N LEU A 37 10.17 22.48 7.21
CA LEU A 37 11.32 23.29 7.65
C LEU A 37 12.64 22.68 7.20
N LYS A 38 12.77 21.35 7.26
CA LYS A 38 13.97 20.65 6.79
C LYS A 38 14.17 20.79 5.29
N LEU A 39 13.09 20.71 4.50
CA LEU A 39 13.15 20.89 3.05
C LEU A 39 13.43 22.34 2.67
N THR A 40 12.91 23.33 3.42
CA THR A 40 13.28 24.74 3.22
C THR A 40 14.76 24.99 3.53
N ALA A 41 15.29 24.35 4.58
CA ALA A 41 16.70 24.47 4.95
C ALA A 41 17.65 23.73 3.97
N ASN A 42 17.17 22.65 3.33
CA ASN A 42 17.95 21.86 2.39
C ASN A 42 17.10 21.42 1.18
N PRO A 43 16.90 22.30 0.18
CA PRO A 43 16.05 22.01 -0.98
C PRO A 43 16.57 20.86 -1.85
N LEU A 44 17.88 20.58 -1.82
CA LEU A 44 18.51 19.49 -2.59
C LEU A 44 17.93 18.11 -2.25
N VAL A 45 17.37 17.95 -1.05
CA VAL A 45 16.69 16.70 -0.64
C VAL A 45 15.44 16.47 -1.48
N ALA A 46 14.66 17.52 -1.77
CA ALA A 46 13.48 17.43 -2.61
C ALA A 46 13.84 17.10 -4.06
N ASP A 47 14.85 17.79 -4.61
CA ASP A 47 15.35 17.53 -5.97
C ASP A 47 15.83 16.10 -6.13
N ARG A 48 16.51 15.57 -5.10
CA ARG A 48 16.96 14.19 -5.09
C ARG A 48 15.82 13.19 -4.98
N ALA A 49 14.80 13.46 -4.16
CA ALA A 49 13.62 12.60 -4.08
C ALA A 49 12.93 12.48 -5.45
N TRP A 50 12.81 13.59 -6.19
CA TRP A 50 12.32 13.59 -7.55
C TRP A 50 13.20 12.80 -8.52
N HIS A 51 14.51 13.05 -8.51
CA HIS A 51 15.46 12.33 -9.37
C HIS A 51 15.41 10.81 -9.15
N LEU A 52 15.37 10.37 -7.89
CA LEU A 52 15.23 8.95 -7.55
C LEU A 52 13.88 8.38 -8.01
N THR A 53 12.80 9.16 -7.88
CA THR A 53 11.46 8.78 -8.33
C THR A 53 11.44 8.52 -9.82
N GLU A 54 11.88 9.49 -10.63
CA GLU A 54 11.92 9.38 -12.09
C GLU A 54 12.78 8.18 -12.55
N ASN A 55 14.00 8.06 -12.01
CA ASN A 55 14.90 6.97 -12.36
C ASN A 55 14.32 5.61 -12.01
N THR A 56 13.71 5.49 -10.82
CA THR A 56 13.10 4.23 -10.37
C THR A 56 11.90 3.86 -11.24
N CYS A 57 11.01 4.82 -11.56
CA CYS A 57 9.87 4.58 -12.44
C CYS A 57 10.28 4.14 -13.85
N ILE A 58 11.28 4.79 -14.45
CA ILE A 58 11.81 4.38 -15.76
C ILE A 58 12.32 2.94 -15.71
N ARG A 59 13.14 2.61 -14.72
CA ARG A 59 13.67 1.25 -14.57
C ARG A 59 12.57 0.22 -14.30
N ALA A 60 11.63 0.54 -13.41
CA ALA A 60 10.55 -0.36 -13.00
C ALA A 60 9.55 -0.65 -14.12
N PHE A 61 9.07 0.41 -14.78
CA PHE A 61 7.88 0.35 -15.63
C PHE A 61 8.18 0.48 -17.12
N SER A 62 9.40 0.88 -17.50
CA SER A 62 9.85 0.89 -18.91
C SER A 62 10.91 -0.17 -19.19
N ALA A 63 11.88 -0.37 -18.28
CA ALA A 63 12.96 -1.36 -18.45
C ALA A 63 12.67 -2.71 -17.76
N ASP A 64 11.52 -2.86 -17.12
CA ASP A 64 11.05 -4.08 -16.45
C ASP A 64 11.96 -4.60 -15.31
N ASP A 65 12.76 -3.72 -14.69
CA ASP A 65 13.70 -4.08 -13.63
C ASP A 65 12.96 -4.51 -12.34
N PRO A 66 13.08 -5.79 -11.89
CA PRO A 66 12.37 -6.29 -10.72
C PRO A 66 12.71 -5.57 -9.42
N GLN A 67 13.97 -5.14 -9.25
CA GLN A 67 14.37 -4.41 -8.06
C GLN A 67 13.80 -2.99 -8.07
N ALA A 68 13.79 -2.33 -9.22
CA ALA A 68 13.14 -1.04 -9.35
C ALA A 68 11.62 -1.13 -9.12
N LYS A 69 10.96 -2.19 -9.60
CA LYS A 69 9.54 -2.46 -9.30
C LYS A 69 9.31 -2.60 -7.80
N LYS A 70 10.14 -3.39 -7.11
CA LYS A 70 10.06 -3.56 -5.67
C LYS A 70 10.12 -2.20 -4.97
N ARG A 71 11.10 -1.37 -5.32
CA ARG A 71 11.27 -0.02 -4.74
C ARG A 71 10.11 0.92 -5.05
N ALA A 72 9.61 0.94 -6.29
CA ALA A 72 8.48 1.78 -6.68
C ALA A 72 7.20 1.40 -5.91
N HIS A 73 6.88 0.10 -5.88
CA HIS A 73 5.70 -0.39 -5.15
C HIS A 73 5.85 -0.26 -3.63
N HIS A 74 7.07 -0.43 -3.09
CA HIS A 74 7.31 -0.25 -1.66
C HIS A 74 7.16 1.23 -1.26
N ALA A 75 7.69 2.16 -2.06
CA ALA A 75 7.47 3.59 -1.86
C ALA A 75 5.98 3.95 -1.88
N LEU A 76 5.20 3.42 -2.84
CA LEU A 76 3.74 3.59 -2.86
C LEU A 76 3.08 3.02 -1.61
N PHE A 77 3.45 1.82 -1.20
CA PHE A 77 2.91 1.18 0.00
C PHE A 77 3.16 2.03 1.26
N ILE A 78 4.37 2.55 1.44
CA ILE A 78 4.71 3.47 2.54
C ILE A 78 3.84 4.74 2.49
N LEU A 79 3.69 5.34 1.30
CA LEU A 79 2.86 6.54 1.11
C LEU A 79 1.38 6.28 1.39
N TYR A 80 0.85 5.10 1.05
CA TYR A 80 -0.52 4.72 1.39
C TYR A 80 -0.71 4.47 2.88
N GLN A 81 0.26 3.83 3.55
CA GLN A 81 0.20 3.62 4.99
C GLN A 81 0.17 4.93 5.80
N SER A 82 0.64 6.05 5.24
CA SER A 82 0.52 7.35 5.92
C SER A 82 -0.92 7.73 6.26
N TRP A 83 -1.90 7.29 5.46
CA TRP A 83 -3.33 7.52 5.69
C TRP A 83 -3.90 6.69 6.84
N LEU A 84 -3.22 5.60 7.18
CA LEU A 84 -3.60 4.63 8.20
C LEU A 84 -2.71 4.74 9.45
N ALA A 85 -1.81 5.73 9.46
CA ALA A 85 -0.87 5.93 10.55
C ALA A 85 -1.56 6.48 11.79
N ASP A 86 -0.91 6.32 12.95
CA ASP A 86 -1.34 6.97 14.19
C ASP A 86 -1.54 8.48 13.94
N PRO A 87 -2.71 9.06 14.29
CA PRO A 87 -3.03 10.46 13.99
C PRO A 87 -2.06 11.49 14.58
N LEU A 88 -1.30 11.12 15.60
CA LEU A 88 -0.29 11.97 16.25
C LEU A 88 1.13 11.69 15.74
N SER A 89 1.30 10.74 14.81
CA SER A 89 2.59 10.42 14.23
C SER A 89 3.04 11.47 13.20
N PRO A 90 4.37 11.59 12.96
CA PRO A 90 4.88 12.39 11.87
C PRO A 90 4.36 11.94 10.50
N ALA A 91 4.12 10.64 10.30
CA ALA A 91 3.60 10.10 9.05
C ALA A 91 2.22 10.67 8.71
N ALA A 92 1.30 10.67 9.68
CA ALA A 92 -0.02 11.27 9.52
C ALA A 92 0.07 12.79 9.26
N ALA A 93 0.95 13.50 9.97
CA ALA A 93 1.16 14.94 9.75
C ALA A 93 1.71 15.25 8.34
N ASN A 94 2.48 14.34 7.76
CA ASN A 94 3.13 14.49 6.46
C ASN A 94 2.33 13.86 5.29
N GLN A 95 1.20 13.19 5.54
CA GLN A 95 0.44 12.44 4.52
C GLN A 95 0.01 13.28 3.30
N PHE A 96 -0.20 14.59 3.52
CA PHE A 96 -0.57 15.57 2.49
C PHE A 96 0.57 16.51 2.09
N HIS A 97 1.80 16.22 2.49
CA HIS A 97 2.92 17.08 2.16
C HIS A 97 3.08 17.17 0.62
N PRO A 98 3.19 18.38 0.01
CA PRO A 98 3.16 18.53 -1.44
C PRO A 98 4.19 17.69 -2.20
N LEU A 99 5.42 17.58 -1.66
CA LEU A 99 6.46 16.71 -2.23
C LEU A 99 6.04 15.24 -2.26
N LEU A 100 5.54 14.70 -1.15
CA LEU A 100 5.18 13.28 -1.02
C LEU A 100 3.94 12.95 -1.85
N SER A 101 2.96 13.84 -1.88
CA SER A 101 1.78 13.72 -2.74
C SER A 101 2.15 13.77 -4.23
N GLY A 102 3.06 14.68 -4.62
CA GLY A 102 3.57 14.76 -5.99
C GLY A 102 4.26 13.47 -6.42
N ILE A 103 5.17 12.94 -5.58
CA ILE A 103 5.87 11.68 -5.84
C ILE A 103 4.90 10.51 -5.94
N ARG A 104 3.94 10.39 -5.01
CA ARG A 104 2.89 9.36 -5.06
C ARG A 104 2.17 9.37 -6.40
N ASN A 105 1.61 10.53 -6.78
CA ASN A 105 0.83 10.67 -8.00
C ASN A 105 1.67 10.36 -9.26
N TYR A 106 2.96 10.70 -9.25
CA TYR A 106 3.87 10.37 -10.35
C TYR A 106 4.08 8.87 -10.49
N ILE A 107 4.41 8.17 -9.39
CA ILE A 107 4.62 6.71 -9.41
C ILE A 107 3.32 6.00 -9.83
N GLU A 108 2.17 6.42 -9.29
CA GLU A 108 0.84 5.91 -9.70
C GLU A 108 0.60 6.07 -11.20
N SER A 109 0.85 7.27 -11.74
CA SER A 109 0.63 7.56 -13.15
C SER A 109 1.51 6.69 -14.05
N GLU A 110 2.79 6.55 -13.71
CA GLU A 110 3.74 5.73 -14.47
C GLU A 110 3.41 4.24 -14.40
N TRP A 111 3.05 3.75 -13.22
CA TRP A 111 2.61 2.37 -13.00
C TRP A 111 1.33 2.05 -13.80
N LEU A 112 0.27 2.86 -13.66
CA LEU A 112 -0.99 2.67 -14.38
C LEU A 112 -0.82 2.78 -15.90
N ARG A 113 0.07 3.66 -16.37
CA ARG A 113 0.43 3.77 -17.78
C ARG A 113 1.12 2.50 -18.30
N ALA A 114 1.92 1.82 -17.48
CA ALA A 114 2.51 0.54 -17.85
C ALA A 114 1.49 -0.60 -17.80
N GLU A 115 0.66 -0.67 -16.75
CA GLU A 115 -0.37 -1.71 -16.59
C GLU A 115 -1.46 -1.62 -17.66
N SER A 116 -1.90 -0.42 -18.03
CA SER A 116 -2.90 -0.22 -19.10
C SER A 116 -2.47 -0.82 -20.45
N LYS A 117 -1.16 -0.90 -20.73
CA LYS A 117 -0.62 -1.58 -21.92
C LYS A 117 -0.70 -3.10 -21.83
N ARG A 118 -0.85 -3.67 -20.64
CA ARG A 118 -0.99 -5.13 -20.43
C ARG A 118 -2.43 -5.58 -20.59
N PHE A 119 -3.40 -4.69 -20.36
CA PHE A 119 -4.83 -4.97 -20.49
C PHE A 119 -5.31 -4.79 -21.95
N HIS A 120 -4.96 -5.73 -22.83
CA HIS A 120 -5.45 -5.78 -24.22
C HIS A 120 -6.68 -6.69 -24.44
N HIS A 121 -7.52 -6.85 -23.42
CA HIS A 121 -8.71 -7.70 -23.54
C HIS A 121 -9.92 -6.87 -23.97
N GLN A 122 -10.65 -7.35 -24.98
CA GLN A 122 -11.97 -6.81 -25.30
C GLN A 122 -12.87 -7.01 -24.08
N ARG A 123 -13.29 -5.89 -23.46
CA ARG A 123 -14.28 -5.94 -22.38
C ARG A 123 -15.64 -6.23 -23.00
N PRO A 124 -16.40 -7.21 -22.50
CA PRO A 124 -17.76 -7.42 -22.94
C PRO A 124 -18.59 -6.18 -22.65
N MET A 125 -19.55 -5.86 -23.53
CA MET A 125 -20.55 -4.84 -23.22
C MET A 125 -21.49 -5.40 -22.15
N LEU A 126 -21.29 -4.96 -20.92
CA LEU A 126 -22.11 -5.35 -19.77
C LEU A 126 -23.47 -4.62 -19.83
N ASN A 127 -24.53 -5.35 -19.55
CA ASN A 127 -25.89 -4.87 -19.36
C ASN A 127 -26.60 -5.72 -18.29
N ALA A 128 -27.77 -5.27 -17.85
CA ALA A 128 -28.51 -5.95 -16.78
C ALA A 128 -28.82 -7.43 -17.08
N GLY A 129 -28.92 -7.83 -18.35
CA GLY A 129 -29.23 -9.19 -18.76
C GLY A 129 -28.03 -10.14 -18.84
N ASN A 130 -26.79 -9.64 -18.93
CA ASN A 130 -25.59 -10.49 -19.04
C ASN A 130 -24.57 -10.30 -17.90
N ILE A 131 -24.67 -9.22 -17.12
CA ILE A 131 -23.61 -8.84 -16.17
C ILE A 131 -23.27 -9.95 -15.17
N VAL A 132 -24.27 -10.67 -14.67
CA VAL A 132 -24.07 -11.76 -13.69
C VAL A 132 -23.32 -12.93 -14.31
N ASP A 133 -23.69 -13.35 -15.52
CA ASP A 133 -23.09 -14.50 -16.19
C ASP A 133 -21.68 -14.17 -16.69
N GLU A 134 -21.48 -12.96 -17.20
CA GLU A 134 -20.16 -12.46 -17.61
C GLU A 134 -19.20 -12.36 -16.41
N LEU A 135 -19.65 -11.83 -15.26
CA LEU A 135 -18.85 -11.77 -14.05
C LEU A 135 -18.52 -13.18 -13.52
N ARG A 136 -19.48 -14.11 -13.55
CA ARG A 136 -19.26 -15.50 -13.14
C ARG A 136 -18.21 -16.17 -14.04
N ALA A 137 -18.35 -16.01 -15.35
CA ALA A 137 -17.41 -16.55 -16.33
C ALA A 137 -16.00 -15.96 -16.14
N LEU A 138 -15.90 -14.64 -15.92
CA LEU A 138 -14.64 -13.97 -15.64
C LEU A 138 -13.96 -14.56 -14.40
N CYS A 139 -14.69 -14.70 -13.29
CA CYS A 139 -14.14 -15.27 -12.06
C CYS A 139 -13.70 -16.73 -12.25
N GLN A 140 -14.50 -17.56 -12.92
CA GLN A 140 -14.20 -18.98 -13.15
C GLN A 140 -13.02 -19.21 -14.09
N GLN A 141 -12.83 -18.35 -15.08
CA GLN A 141 -11.72 -18.44 -16.03
C GLN A 141 -10.43 -17.84 -15.48
N HIS A 142 -10.51 -17.01 -14.43
CA HIS A 142 -9.34 -16.39 -13.86
C HIS A 142 -8.43 -17.44 -13.16
N PRO A 143 -7.11 -17.45 -13.40
CA PRO A 143 -6.20 -18.44 -12.80
C PRO A 143 -6.24 -18.49 -11.27
N ALA A 144 -6.61 -17.39 -10.61
CA ALA A 144 -6.75 -17.36 -9.15
C ALA A 144 -7.88 -18.26 -8.61
N SER A 145 -8.89 -18.59 -9.42
CA SER A 145 -10.02 -19.44 -9.00
C SER A 145 -9.60 -20.88 -8.69
N HIS A 146 -8.51 -21.35 -9.29
CA HIS A 146 -7.95 -22.68 -9.11
C HIS A 146 -6.43 -22.59 -8.95
N HIS A 147 -5.97 -21.66 -8.11
CA HIS A 147 -4.55 -21.40 -7.98
C HIS A 147 -3.83 -22.58 -7.30
N PRO A 148 -2.77 -23.16 -7.89
CA PRO A 148 -2.08 -24.35 -7.36
C PRO A 148 -1.54 -24.21 -5.93
N LEU A 149 -1.37 -22.97 -5.45
CA LEU A 149 -1.01 -22.68 -4.06
C LEU A 149 -1.99 -23.34 -3.09
N PHE A 150 -3.30 -23.31 -3.33
CA PHE A 150 -4.26 -23.84 -2.38
C PHE A 150 -4.22 -25.37 -2.29
N ASP A 151 -3.98 -26.06 -3.41
CA ASP A 151 -3.77 -27.51 -3.43
C ASP A 151 -2.49 -27.90 -2.67
N PHE A 152 -1.41 -27.11 -2.87
CA PHE A 152 -0.16 -27.27 -2.14
C PHE A 152 -0.33 -27.04 -0.63
N LEU A 153 -1.01 -25.96 -0.22
CA LEU A 153 -1.28 -25.66 1.19
C LEU A 153 -2.14 -26.74 1.85
N ALA A 154 -3.07 -27.34 1.11
CA ALA A 154 -3.98 -28.35 1.63
C ALA A 154 -3.31 -29.72 1.85
N SER A 155 -2.37 -30.11 0.99
CA SER A 155 -1.87 -31.50 0.94
C SER A 155 -0.36 -31.68 1.13
N GLU A 156 0.45 -30.69 0.79
CA GLU A 156 1.92 -30.84 0.68
C GLU A 156 2.70 -29.91 1.61
N ALA A 157 2.14 -28.76 1.98
CA ALA A 157 2.87 -27.72 2.69
C ALA A 157 3.33 -28.17 4.09
N SER A 158 4.61 -27.94 4.37
CA SER A 158 5.15 -28.08 5.72
C SER A 158 4.59 -27.01 6.66
N ALA A 159 4.70 -27.25 7.97
CA ALA A 159 4.31 -26.27 8.98
C ALA A 159 4.99 -24.90 8.78
N ALA A 160 6.28 -24.88 8.40
CA ALA A 160 7.01 -23.65 8.15
C ALA A 160 6.51 -22.90 6.90
N GLN A 161 6.05 -23.62 5.87
CA GLN A 161 5.47 -23.02 4.66
C GLN A 161 4.06 -22.47 4.92
N ILE A 162 3.27 -23.13 5.77
CA ILE A 162 1.99 -22.59 6.25
C ILE A 162 2.23 -21.31 7.07
N ASP A 163 3.24 -21.29 7.95
CA ASP A 163 3.58 -20.08 8.69
C ASP A 163 4.04 -18.95 7.77
N TYR A 164 4.79 -19.28 6.72
CA TYR A 164 5.18 -18.32 5.69
C TYR A 164 3.96 -17.76 4.94
N PHE A 165 3.01 -18.62 4.57
CA PHE A 165 1.76 -18.19 3.95
C PHE A 165 1.00 -17.20 4.85
N PHE A 166 0.83 -17.53 6.14
CA PHE A 166 0.20 -16.59 7.06
C PHE A 166 0.96 -15.27 7.12
N LYS A 167 2.28 -15.27 7.33
CA LYS A 167 3.08 -14.03 7.32
C LYS A 167 2.86 -13.22 6.04
N SER A 168 2.78 -13.87 4.88
CA SER A 168 2.56 -13.19 3.60
C SER A 168 1.17 -12.57 3.47
N ASP A 169 0.17 -13.04 4.19
CA ASP A 169 -1.19 -12.52 4.14
C ASP A 169 -1.45 -11.42 5.21
N SER A 170 -0.45 -11.16 6.06
CA SER A 170 -0.62 -10.34 7.27
C SER A 170 -0.96 -8.89 6.99
N ALA A 171 -0.30 -8.23 6.04
CA ALA A 171 -0.56 -6.82 5.78
C ALA A 171 -2.00 -6.59 5.31
N LEU A 172 -2.50 -7.47 4.43
CA LEU A 172 -3.87 -7.37 3.93
C LEU A 172 -4.89 -7.60 5.05
N ASN A 173 -4.76 -8.68 5.82
CA ASN A 173 -5.71 -9.00 6.90
C ASN A 173 -5.77 -7.91 8.00
N LEU A 174 -4.64 -7.24 8.25
CA LEU A 174 -4.58 -6.19 9.27
C LEU A 174 -5.09 -4.83 8.79
N LEU A 175 -4.98 -4.53 7.49
CA LEU A 175 -5.38 -3.25 6.91
C LEU A 175 -6.77 -3.29 6.24
N PHE A 176 -7.36 -4.47 6.05
CA PHE A 176 -8.59 -4.63 5.26
C PHE A 176 -9.75 -3.76 5.76
N PHE A 177 -9.98 -3.73 7.08
CA PHE A 177 -11.02 -2.90 7.69
C PHE A 177 -10.87 -1.42 7.29
N ASP A 178 -9.66 -0.87 7.43
CA ASP A 178 -9.41 0.54 7.12
C ASP A 178 -9.60 0.83 5.63
N LEU A 179 -9.21 -0.10 4.75
CA LEU A 179 -9.39 0.04 3.31
C LEU A 179 -10.87 0.04 2.91
N VAL A 180 -11.70 -0.81 3.53
CA VAL A 180 -13.16 -0.79 3.34
C VAL A 180 -13.76 0.51 3.87
N ALA A 181 -13.28 0.99 5.02
CA ALA A 181 -13.75 2.25 5.61
C ALA A 181 -13.46 3.45 4.70
N MET A 182 -12.30 3.48 4.06
CA MET A 182 -11.95 4.52 3.09
C MET A 182 -12.84 4.47 1.85
N GLY A 183 -13.31 3.29 1.42
CA GLY A 183 -14.26 3.12 0.33
C GLY A 183 -15.67 3.66 0.62
N LEU A 184 -16.02 3.89 1.89
CA LEU A 184 -17.35 4.42 2.26
C LEU A 184 -17.51 5.88 1.83
N VAL A 185 -16.45 6.68 1.95
CA VAL A 185 -16.48 8.12 1.63
C VAL A 185 -16.63 8.29 0.12
N GLY A 186 -17.61 9.09 -0.32
CA GLY A 186 -17.89 9.33 -1.74
C GLY A 186 -18.68 8.22 -2.45
N SER A 187 -18.94 7.09 -1.79
CA SER A 187 -19.75 6.00 -2.37
C SER A 187 -21.22 6.40 -2.62
N LEU A 188 -21.83 5.76 -3.61
CA LEU A 188 -23.25 5.92 -3.95
C LEU A 188 -24.15 5.47 -2.78
N PRO A 189 -25.30 6.13 -2.55
CA PRO A 189 -26.21 5.78 -1.45
C PRO A 189 -26.57 4.30 -1.38
N GLU A 190 -26.78 3.65 -2.53
CA GLU A 190 -27.17 2.25 -2.63
C GLU A 190 -26.02 1.30 -2.23
N THR A 191 -24.76 1.72 -2.41
CA THR A 191 -23.57 0.95 -2.05
C THR A 191 -23.21 1.09 -0.57
N ARG A 192 -23.60 2.21 0.07
CA ARG A 192 -23.25 2.48 1.49
C ARG A 192 -23.78 1.44 2.46
N ALA A 193 -24.98 0.92 2.22
CA ALA A 193 -25.58 -0.09 3.08
C ALA A 193 -24.72 -1.38 3.10
N GLU A 194 -24.28 -1.83 1.92
CA GLU A 194 -23.42 -3.00 1.78
C GLU A 194 -22.04 -2.77 2.41
N ILE A 195 -21.42 -1.60 2.17
CA ILE A 195 -20.14 -1.26 2.80
C ILE A 195 -20.27 -1.22 4.33
N ALA A 196 -21.34 -0.61 4.86
CA ALA A 196 -21.57 -0.54 6.29
C ALA A 196 -21.79 -1.92 6.92
N GLN A 197 -22.49 -2.82 6.23
CA GLN A 197 -22.66 -4.21 6.68
C GLN A 197 -21.30 -4.93 6.74
N ASN A 198 -20.47 -4.80 5.71
CA ASN A 198 -19.11 -5.36 5.72
C ASN A 198 -18.28 -4.78 6.89
N LEU A 199 -18.33 -3.47 7.13
CA LEU A 199 -17.64 -2.85 8.28
C LEU A 199 -18.12 -3.41 9.62
N TRP A 200 -19.43 -3.62 9.77
CA TRP A 200 -20.02 -4.20 10.98
C TRP A 200 -19.53 -5.62 11.24
N ASP A 201 -19.43 -6.43 10.19
CA ASP A 201 -18.92 -7.80 10.29
C ASP A 201 -17.41 -7.84 10.59
N GLU A 202 -16.61 -6.99 9.92
CA GLU A 202 -15.16 -6.88 10.15
C GLU A 202 -14.79 -6.49 11.60
N ILE A 203 -15.61 -5.65 12.24
CA ILE A 203 -15.45 -5.28 13.67
C ILE A 203 -16.09 -6.27 14.64
N GLY A 204 -16.40 -7.49 14.17
CA GLY A 204 -16.89 -8.57 15.02
C GLY A 204 -18.28 -8.29 15.60
N GLN A 205 -19.10 -7.52 14.89
CA GLN A 205 -20.45 -7.15 15.31
C GLN A 205 -20.47 -6.50 16.71
N GLY A 206 -19.47 -5.68 17.00
CA GLY A 206 -19.29 -4.99 18.28
C GLY A 206 -18.56 -5.80 19.35
N SER A 207 -18.17 -7.05 19.08
CA SER A 207 -17.33 -7.85 19.97
C SER A 207 -15.86 -7.74 19.56
N THR A 208 -15.05 -7.18 20.46
CA THR A 208 -13.61 -7.04 20.25
C THR A 208 -12.88 -8.38 20.14
N GLU A 209 -13.45 -9.47 20.63
CA GLU A 209 -12.81 -10.80 20.61
C GLU A 209 -12.85 -11.46 19.22
N ILE A 210 -13.90 -11.17 18.45
CA ILE A 210 -14.17 -11.83 17.17
C ILE A 210 -13.99 -10.90 15.97
N THR A 211 -13.34 -9.75 16.15
CA THR A 211 -12.92 -8.93 15.01
C THR A 211 -11.96 -9.75 14.14
N HIS A 212 -12.04 -9.60 12.82
CA HIS A 212 -11.19 -10.36 11.91
C HIS A 212 -9.70 -10.13 12.20
N VAL A 213 -9.33 -8.88 12.53
CA VAL A 213 -7.98 -8.50 12.96
C VAL A 213 -7.53 -9.28 14.20
N ASN A 214 -8.39 -9.42 15.23
CA ASN A 214 -8.00 -10.12 16.46
C ASN A 214 -8.02 -11.64 16.30
N LEU A 215 -8.92 -12.19 15.50
CA LEU A 215 -8.90 -13.60 15.11
C LEU A 215 -7.59 -13.93 14.37
N TYR A 216 -7.17 -13.07 13.45
CA TYR A 216 -5.92 -13.23 12.73
C TYR A 216 -4.69 -13.11 13.65
N LYS A 217 -4.68 -12.14 14.58
CA LYS A 217 -3.63 -12.03 15.61
C LYS A 217 -3.58 -13.26 16.53
N ASP A 218 -4.73 -13.82 16.92
CA ASP A 218 -4.79 -15.05 17.72
C ASP A 218 -4.24 -16.26 16.93
N LEU A 219 -4.55 -16.35 15.63
CA LEU A 219 -3.98 -17.35 14.74
C LEU A 219 -2.44 -17.26 14.71
N LEU A 220 -1.86 -16.07 14.52
CA LEU A 220 -0.41 -15.89 14.55
C LEU A 220 0.19 -16.27 15.90
N LYS A 221 -0.46 -15.85 17.00
CA LYS A 221 -0.02 -16.15 18.36
C LYS A 221 -0.01 -17.65 18.64
N ARG A 222 -1.04 -18.40 18.24
CA ARG A 222 -1.10 -19.86 18.39
C ARG A 222 -0.04 -20.60 17.60
N ARG A 223 0.42 -20.01 16.49
CA ARG A 223 1.55 -20.50 15.68
C ARG A 223 2.91 -20.01 16.17
N ASN A 224 2.96 -19.28 17.29
CA ASN A 224 4.17 -18.67 17.84
C ASN A 224 4.88 -17.74 16.84
N ILE A 225 4.09 -17.04 16.02
CA ILE A 225 4.56 -16.04 15.06
C ILE A 225 4.44 -14.66 15.70
N ALA A 226 5.57 -14.02 15.97
CA ALA A 226 5.60 -12.64 16.44
C ALA A 226 5.27 -11.68 15.29
N LEU A 227 4.24 -10.86 15.46
CA LEU A 227 3.83 -9.85 14.48
C LEU A 227 4.77 -8.63 14.58
N PRO A 228 5.53 -8.29 13.53
CA PRO A 228 6.34 -7.07 13.50
C PRO A 228 5.48 -5.83 13.17
N ASP A 229 6.02 -4.65 13.47
CA ASP A 229 5.36 -3.36 13.21
C ASP A 229 5.05 -3.15 11.72
N ASN A 230 5.89 -3.67 10.82
CA ASN A 230 5.66 -3.57 9.38
C ASN A 230 4.76 -4.67 8.80
N HIS A 231 4.08 -5.44 9.65
CA HIS A 231 3.10 -6.46 9.24
C HIS A 231 3.64 -7.44 8.18
N PHE A 232 4.92 -7.78 8.29
CA PHE A 232 5.65 -8.63 7.35
C PHE A 232 5.81 -8.08 5.93
N ALA A 233 5.55 -6.80 5.69
CA ALA A 233 5.73 -6.18 4.37
C ALA A 233 7.16 -6.33 3.82
N HIS A 234 8.16 -6.47 4.68
CA HIS A 234 9.55 -6.75 4.30
C HIS A 234 9.76 -8.11 3.61
N LEU A 235 8.83 -9.07 3.77
CA LEU A 235 8.86 -10.35 3.08
C LEU A 235 8.34 -10.25 1.65
N TYR A 236 7.69 -9.15 1.28
CA TYR A 236 7.13 -8.99 -0.05
C TYR A 236 8.22 -8.71 -1.07
N GLU A 237 8.20 -9.53 -2.12
CA GLU A 237 8.77 -9.15 -3.40
C GLU A 237 7.83 -8.21 -4.15
N TRP A 238 8.29 -7.69 -5.28
CA TRP A 238 7.54 -6.70 -6.04
C TRP A 238 6.12 -7.18 -6.41
N GLN A 239 5.90 -8.49 -6.61
CA GLN A 239 4.58 -9.06 -6.91
C GLN A 239 3.60 -8.91 -5.74
N GLY A 240 4.07 -9.15 -4.51
CA GLY A 240 3.23 -9.02 -3.31
C GLY A 240 2.82 -7.56 -3.10
N LEU A 241 3.78 -6.64 -3.22
CA LEU A 241 3.51 -5.21 -3.15
C LEU A 241 2.60 -4.74 -4.29
N ALA A 242 2.82 -5.22 -5.51
CA ALA A 242 1.98 -4.91 -6.67
C ALA A 242 0.57 -5.51 -6.56
N GLY A 243 0.35 -6.52 -5.73
CA GLY A 243 -0.98 -7.05 -5.41
C GLY A 243 -1.75 -6.19 -4.42
N ILE A 244 -1.07 -5.57 -3.45
CA ILE A 244 -1.68 -4.71 -2.42
C ILE A 244 -1.87 -3.28 -2.92
N THR A 245 -0.92 -2.77 -3.71
CA THR A 245 -0.92 -1.39 -4.23
C THR A 245 -2.27 -1.01 -4.91
N PRO A 246 -2.88 -1.83 -5.79
CA PRO A 246 -4.18 -1.53 -6.39
C PRO A 246 -5.32 -1.38 -5.39
N LEU A 247 -5.33 -2.18 -4.32
CA LEU A 247 -6.37 -2.11 -3.31
C LEU A 247 -6.28 -0.79 -2.53
N CYS A 248 -5.07 -0.42 -2.10
CA CYS A 248 -4.82 0.87 -1.47
C CYS A 248 -5.14 2.03 -2.43
N TRP A 249 -4.70 1.95 -3.68
CA TRP A 249 -4.98 2.97 -4.69
C TRP A 249 -6.47 3.16 -4.92
N ALA A 250 -7.23 2.07 -5.06
CA ALA A 250 -8.67 2.12 -5.26
C ALA A 250 -9.38 2.75 -4.06
N ALA A 251 -9.06 2.31 -2.84
CA ALA A 251 -9.68 2.82 -1.62
C ALA A 251 -9.35 4.31 -1.35
N LEU A 252 -8.13 4.75 -1.65
CA LEU A 252 -7.65 6.08 -1.30
C LEU A 252 -7.84 7.12 -2.42
N THR A 253 -7.85 6.70 -3.69
CA THR A 253 -7.96 7.63 -4.83
C THR A 253 -9.38 7.76 -5.34
N VAL A 254 -10.15 6.66 -5.41
CA VAL A 254 -11.52 6.69 -5.95
C VAL A 254 -12.45 7.46 -5.01
N SER A 255 -12.31 7.29 -3.69
CA SER A 255 -13.08 8.03 -2.68
C SER A 255 -12.83 9.54 -2.67
N ILE A 256 -11.71 10.00 -3.24
CA ILE A 256 -11.32 11.42 -3.27
C ILE A 256 -11.62 12.07 -4.64
N THR A 257 -11.65 11.28 -5.71
CA THR A 257 -11.78 11.78 -7.10
C THR A 257 -13.17 11.58 -7.71
N THR A 258 -14.22 11.31 -6.92
CA THR A 258 -15.61 11.16 -7.40
C THR A 258 -16.23 12.41 -8.06
N ASN A 259 -15.43 13.39 -8.50
CA ASN A 259 -15.90 14.55 -9.27
C ASN A 259 -15.55 14.52 -10.77
N HIS A 260 -14.99 13.44 -11.32
CA HIS A 260 -14.56 13.42 -12.74
C HIS A 260 -15.15 12.32 -13.63
N TRP A 261 -16.22 11.65 -13.20
CA TRP A 261 -16.99 10.76 -14.07
C TRP A 261 -18.48 11.10 -14.03
N ALA A 262 -18.81 12.31 -14.51
CA ALA A 262 -20.14 12.72 -14.94
C ALA A 262 -20.04 13.39 -16.32
#